data_AF-W4V2X1-F1
#
_entry.id   AF-W4V2X1-F1
#
_cell.length_a   1.000
_cell.length_b   1.000
_cell.length_c   1.000
_cell.angle_alpha   90.00
_cell.angle_beta   90.00
_cell.angle_gamma   90.00
#
_symmetry.space_group_name_H-M   'P 1'
#
loop_
_entity.id
_entity.type
_entity.pdbx_description
1 polymer ?
#
loop_
_entity_poly.entity_id
_entity_poly.type
_entity_poly.pdbx_seq_one_letter_code
_entity_poly.pdbx_strand_id
1 'polypeptide(L)'
;MSKLIVTGGQKLKGEIVVEGSKNAVLPILAATVLNDGISVIKNCPRLRDVEIMLEILRKLGCKVKFEEDVVTIDSSTINSTEIPEDLAVEMRSSIIFLGPLLSRFKKVTISYPGGCESLLAHF
;
A
#
# COMPACT_ATOMS: atom_id res chain seq x y z
N MET A 1 -18.64 -10.06 -9.54
CA MET A 1 -18.81 -8.59 -9.40
C MET A 1 -19.69 -8.31 -8.21
N SER A 2 -19.17 -7.59 -7.21
CA SER A 2 -19.96 -7.08 -6.09
C SER A 2 -20.79 -5.88 -6.56
N LYS A 3 -22.01 -5.72 -6.04
CA LYS A 3 -22.89 -4.58 -6.33
C LYS A 3 -23.37 -3.97 -5.03
N LEU A 4 -23.42 -2.64 -4.97
CA LEU A 4 -24.10 -1.90 -3.92
C LEU A 4 -25.44 -1.43 -4.48
N ILE A 5 -26.54 -1.85 -3.86
CA ILE A 5 -27.89 -1.38 -4.19
C ILE A 5 -28.31 -0.41 -3.10
N VAL A 6 -28.51 0.85 -3.45
CA VAL A 6 -28.89 1.92 -2.52
C VAL A 6 -30.30 2.40 -2.85
N THR A 7 -31.19 2.39 -1.86
CA THR A 7 -32.53 2.98 -1.97
C THR A 7 -32.54 4.36 -1.30
N GLY A 8 -32.83 5.40 -2.07
CA GLY A 8 -32.86 6.78 -1.59
C GLY A 8 -34.06 7.09 -0.67
N GLY A 9 -34.12 8.34 -0.20
CA GLY A 9 -35.25 8.87 0.59
C GLY A 9 -35.01 8.95 2.10
N GLN A 10 -33.86 8.48 2.60
CA GLN A 10 -33.51 8.53 4.02
C GLN A 10 -32.44 9.61 4.29
N LYS A 11 -32.65 10.43 5.33
CA LYS A 11 -31.62 11.34 5.85
C LYS A 11 -30.63 10.54 6.70
N LEU A 12 -29.33 10.74 6.48
CA LEU A 12 -28.29 10.15 7.33
C LEU A 12 -28.32 10.82 8.71
N LYS A 13 -28.34 10.02 9.78
CA LYS A 13 -28.26 10.47 11.17
C LYS A 13 -27.49 9.42 11.98
N GLY A 14 -26.43 9.84 12.67
CA GLY A 14 -25.58 8.96 13.48
C GLY A 14 -24.15 9.46 13.53
N GLU A 15 -23.28 8.66 14.15
CA GLU A 15 -21.85 8.91 14.29
C GLU A 15 -21.08 7.71 13.78
N ILE A 16 -19.89 7.95 13.21
CA ILE A 16 -18.97 6.91 12.75
C ILE A 16 -17.56 7.24 13.25
N VAL A 17 -16.74 6.20 13.43
CA VAL A 17 -15.31 6.36 13.68
C VAL A 17 -14.59 6.45 12.34
N VAL A 18 -13.71 7.43 12.20
CA VAL A 18 -12.89 7.61 10.99
C VAL A 18 -11.62 6.77 11.12
N GLU A 19 -11.39 5.90 10.15
CA GLU A 19 -10.17 5.09 10.08
C GLU A 19 -8.95 5.93 9.69
N GLY A 20 -7.76 5.34 9.84
CA GLY A 20 -6.51 5.96 9.40
C GLY A 20 -6.50 6.37 7.92
N SER A 21 -5.73 7.41 7.62
CA SER A 21 -5.62 7.93 6.26
C SER A 21 -4.82 6.99 5.38
N LYS A 22 -5.46 6.47 4.32
CA LYS A 22 -4.79 5.72 3.26
C LYS A 22 -3.57 6.45 2.72
N ASN A 23 -3.72 7.73 2.37
CA ASN A 23 -2.65 8.49 1.73
C ASN A 23 -1.49 8.81 2.68
N ALA A 24 -1.71 8.70 4.00
CA ALA A 24 -0.64 8.77 4.98
C ALA A 24 0.05 7.40 5.17
N VAL A 25 -0.72 6.31 5.25
CA VAL A 25 -0.17 4.99 5.58
C VAL A 25 0.69 4.41 4.46
N LEU A 26 0.32 4.62 3.18
CA LEU A 26 1.09 4.08 2.05
C LEU A 26 2.56 4.53 2.06
N PRO A 27 2.91 5.84 2.13
CA PRO A 27 4.32 6.24 2.23
C PRO A 27 4.99 5.81 3.53
N ILE A 28 4.25 5.72 4.66
CA ILE A 28 4.80 5.20 5.92
C ILE A 28 5.23 3.73 5.76
N LEU A 29 4.39 2.90 5.14
CA LEU A 29 4.69 1.49 4.87
C LEU A 29 5.93 1.35 3.99
N ALA A 30 6.05 2.17 2.93
CA ALA A 30 7.26 2.18 2.10
C ALA A 30 8.50 2.61 2.89
N ALA A 31 8.38 3.61 3.76
CA ALA A 31 9.49 4.12 4.57
C ALA A 31 10.04 3.08 5.56
N THR A 32 9.27 2.06 5.95
CA THR A 32 9.76 0.96 6.82
C THR A 32 10.98 0.23 6.23
N VAL A 33 11.14 0.25 4.90
CA VAL A 33 12.32 -0.28 4.21
C VAL A 33 13.60 0.40 4.69
N LEU A 34 13.56 1.67 5.10
CA LEU A 34 14.74 2.40 5.58
C LEU A 34 15.20 1.95 6.98
N ASN A 35 14.32 1.33 7.76
CA ASN A 35 14.54 1.07 9.18
C ASN A 35 15.53 -0.08 9.46
N ASP A 36 15.72 -1.01 8.52
CA ASP A 36 16.56 -2.23 8.70
C ASP A 36 16.25 -2.99 10.00
N GLY A 37 14.95 -3.17 10.29
CA GLY A 37 14.50 -3.74 11.55
C GLY A 37 12.98 -3.69 11.68
N ILE A 38 12.49 -3.81 12.91
CA ILE A 38 11.05 -3.91 13.18
C ILE A 38 10.41 -2.52 13.25
N SER A 39 9.36 -2.31 12.46
CA SER A 39 8.46 -1.16 12.48
C SER A 39 7.04 -1.59 12.85
N VAL A 40 6.37 -0.84 13.73
CA VAL A 40 4.98 -1.08 14.14
C VAL A 40 4.12 0.14 13.81
N ILE A 41 3.15 -0.06 12.93
CA ILE A 41 2.26 0.99 12.41
C ILE A 41 0.85 0.69 12.93
N LYS A 42 0.27 1.62 13.68
CA LYS A 42 -1.09 1.51 14.24
C LYS A 42 -2.08 2.34 13.41
N ASN A 43 -3.38 2.09 13.59
CA ASN A 43 -4.44 2.78 12.85
C ASN A 43 -4.27 2.64 11.32
N CYS A 44 -3.91 1.45 10.87
CA CYS A 44 -3.77 1.11 9.46
C CYS A 44 -5.11 0.62 8.91
N PRO A 45 -5.73 1.34 7.95
CA PRO A 45 -7.02 0.95 7.39
C PRO A 45 -6.90 -0.34 6.57
N ARG A 46 -7.97 -1.15 6.54
CA ARG A 46 -8.04 -2.40 5.74
C ARG A 46 -8.57 -2.12 4.34
N LEU A 47 -7.67 -1.66 3.48
CA LEU A 47 -7.98 -1.31 2.09
C LEU A 47 -7.12 -2.12 1.13
N ARG A 48 -7.62 -2.33 -0.10
CA ARG A 48 -6.90 -3.07 -1.14
C ARG A 48 -5.50 -2.50 -1.39
N ASP A 49 -5.36 -1.18 -1.47
CA ASP A 49 -4.05 -0.51 -1.65
C ASP A 49 -3.07 -0.86 -0.53
N VAL A 50 -3.54 -0.96 0.73
CA VAL A 50 -2.70 -1.37 1.87
C VAL A 50 -2.29 -2.82 1.72
N GLU A 51 -3.21 -3.72 1.36
CA GLU A 51 -2.90 -5.13 1.13
C GLU A 51 -1.82 -5.32 0.07
N ILE A 52 -1.91 -4.58 -1.04
CA ILE A 52 -0.91 -4.60 -2.12
C ILE A 52 0.46 -4.12 -1.60
N MET A 53 0.52 -3.03 -0.83
CA MET A 53 1.77 -2.56 -0.23
C MET A 53 2.40 -3.61 0.69
N LEU A 54 1.60 -4.29 1.51
CA LEU A 54 2.06 -5.35 2.40
C LEU A 54 2.53 -6.57 1.61
N GLU A 55 1.88 -6.90 0.49
CA GLU A 55 2.33 -7.96 -0.41
C GLU A 55 3.66 -7.62 -1.07
N ILE A 56 3.84 -6.40 -1.58
CA ILE A 56 5.13 -5.93 -2.11
C ILE A 56 6.22 -6.05 -1.05
N LEU A 57 5.98 -5.59 0.19
CA LEU A 57 6.92 -5.74 1.30
C LEU A 57 7.29 -7.21 1.55
N ARG A 58 6.33 -8.13 1.53
CA ARG A 58 6.62 -9.58 1.64
C ARG A 58 7.48 -10.09 0.49
N LYS A 59 7.21 -9.67 -0.75
CA LYS A 59 7.97 -10.07 -1.96
C LYS A 59 9.39 -9.51 -1.97
N LEU A 60 9.61 -8.35 -1.36
CA LEU A 60 10.94 -7.79 -1.12
C LEU A 60 11.74 -8.58 -0.05
N GLY A 61 11.05 -9.42 0.73
CA GLY A 61 11.65 -10.27 1.76
C GLY A 61 11.33 -9.86 3.21
N CYS A 62 10.48 -8.84 3.42
CA CYS A 62 10.08 -8.45 4.77
C CYS A 62 9.17 -9.52 5.42
N LYS A 63 9.27 -9.69 6.74
CA LYS A 63 8.22 -10.41 7.50
C LYS A 63 7.13 -9.42 7.88
N VAL A 64 5.89 -9.71 7.47
CA VAL A 64 4.77 -8.77 7.65
C VAL A 64 3.60 -9.46 8.34
N LYS A 65 3.15 -8.87 9.45
CA LYS A 65 1.97 -9.29 10.21
C LYS A 65 0.96 -8.14 10.23
N PHE A 66 -0.31 -8.42 9.93
CA PHE A 66 -1.39 -7.43 9.98
C PHE A 66 -2.54 -7.99 10.82
N GLU A 67 -2.70 -7.48 12.03
CA GLU A 67 -3.73 -7.89 12.98
C GLU A 67 -4.56 -6.66 13.34
N GLU A 68 -5.89 -6.78 13.26
CA GLU A 68 -6.82 -5.65 13.45
C GLU A 68 -6.43 -4.45 12.55
N ASP A 69 -6.00 -3.35 13.16
CA ASP A 69 -5.52 -2.11 12.54
C ASP A 69 -4.00 -1.90 12.73
N VAL A 70 -3.27 -2.93 13.17
CA VAL A 70 -1.82 -2.85 13.47
C VAL A 70 -1.02 -3.70 12.50
N VAL A 71 -0.08 -3.04 11.82
CA VAL A 71 0.89 -3.67 10.92
C VAL A 71 2.25 -3.72 11.61
N THR A 72 2.83 -4.92 11.70
CA THR A 72 4.23 -5.13 12.11
C THR A 72 5.05 -5.59 10.91
N ILE A 73 6.12 -4.88 10.60
CA ILE A 73 7.03 -5.17 9.47
C ILE A 73 8.45 -5.31 10.01
N ASP A 74 9.09 -6.44 9.75
CA ASP A 74 10.52 -6.63 9.91
C ASP A 74 11.19 -6.48 8.53
N SER A 75 11.92 -5.38 8.34
CA SER A 75 12.62 -5.05 7.09
C SER A 75 14.11 -5.42 7.10
N SER A 76 14.61 -6.07 8.15
CA SER A 76 16.01 -6.53 8.18
C SER A 76 16.26 -7.77 7.31
N THR A 77 15.19 -8.43 6.87
CA THR A 77 15.24 -9.66 6.05
C THR A 77 15.05 -9.42 4.56
N ILE A 78 15.02 -8.15 4.12
CA ILE A 78 14.91 -7.80 2.70
C ILE A 78 16.08 -8.43 1.94
N ASN A 79 15.75 -9.13 0.86
CA ASN A 79 16.70 -9.83 0.00
C ASN A 79 16.45 -9.60 -1.50
N SER A 80 15.45 -8.79 -1.83
CA SER A 80 15.13 -8.38 -3.20
C SER A 80 14.91 -6.86 -3.26
N THR A 81 15.24 -6.28 -4.41
CA THR A 81 14.96 -4.87 -4.74
C THR A 81 14.04 -4.76 -5.96
N GLU A 82 13.37 -5.85 -6.31
CA GLU A 82 12.47 -5.95 -7.46
C GLU A 82 11.02 -5.90 -7.00
N ILE A 83 10.28 -4.92 -7.52
CA ILE A 83 8.85 -4.78 -7.29
C ILE A 83 8.13 -5.54 -8.40
N PRO A 84 7.27 -6.54 -8.08
CA PRO A 84 6.55 -7.32 -9.07
C PRO A 84 5.67 -6.45 -9.98
N GLU A 85 5.71 -6.72 -11.28
CA GLU A 85 5.00 -5.94 -12.31
C GLU A 85 3.48 -5.97 -12.13
N ASP A 86 2.91 -7.14 -11.82
CA ASP A 86 1.48 -7.34 -11.58
C ASP A 86 0.97 -6.44 -10.45
N LEU A 87 1.71 -6.37 -9.33
CA LEU A 87 1.38 -5.50 -8.20
C LEU A 87 1.62 -4.02 -8.51
N ALA A 88 2.64 -3.70 -9.31
CA ALA A 88 2.93 -2.33 -9.71
C ALA A 88 1.84 -1.75 -10.63
N VAL A 89 1.32 -2.56 -11.56
CA VAL A 89 0.22 -2.20 -12.45
C VAL A 89 -1.10 -2.08 -11.68
N GLU A 90 -1.36 -2.97 -10.72
CA GLU A 90 -2.58 -2.91 -9.90
C GLU A 90 -2.64 -1.63 -9.05
N MET A 91 -1.49 -1.17 -8.54
CA MET A 91 -1.41 0.06 -7.74
C MET A 91 -0.26 0.96 -8.17
N ARG A 92 -0.59 2.02 -8.93
CA ARG A 92 0.36 3.06 -9.39
C ARG A 92 1.20 3.68 -8.27
N SER A 93 0.67 3.77 -7.05
CA SER A 93 1.38 4.30 -5.87
C SER A 93 2.55 3.41 -5.41
N SER A 94 2.73 2.21 -5.97
CA SER A 94 3.90 1.36 -5.75
C SER A 94 5.22 2.06 -6.07
N ILE A 95 5.20 3.09 -6.93
CA ILE A 95 6.36 3.94 -7.23
C ILE A 95 7.00 4.59 -5.99
N ILE A 96 6.26 4.73 -4.89
CA ILE A 96 6.78 5.30 -3.64
C ILE A 96 7.93 4.44 -3.05
N PHE A 97 8.01 3.15 -3.37
CA PHE A 97 9.14 2.29 -2.95
C PHE A 97 10.47 2.64 -3.63
N LEU A 98 10.45 3.40 -4.75
CA LEU A 98 11.66 3.83 -5.45
C LEU A 98 12.64 4.54 -4.51
N GLY A 99 12.16 5.52 -3.74
CA GLY A 99 12.97 6.31 -2.82
C GLY A 99 13.67 5.47 -1.74
N PRO A 100 12.94 4.72 -0.90
CA PRO A 100 13.55 3.98 0.19
C PRO A 100 14.42 2.80 -0.28
N LEU A 101 14.04 2.07 -1.33
CA LEU A 101 14.87 0.99 -1.88
C LEU A 101 16.17 1.54 -2.49
N LEU A 102 16.08 2.60 -3.30
CA LEU A 102 17.26 3.22 -3.90
C LEU A 102 18.19 3.82 -2.82
N SER A 103 17.63 4.43 -1.77
CA SER A 103 18.41 4.99 -0.68
C SER A 103 19.20 3.91 0.07
N ARG A 104 18.55 2.81 0.45
CA ARG A 104 19.16 1.74 1.27
C ARG A 104 20.03 0.78 0.47
N PHE A 105 19.58 0.35 -0.71
CA PHE A 105 20.23 -0.71 -1.48
C PHE A 105 20.97 -0.21 -2.73
N LYS A 106 20.86 1.09 -3.05
CA LYS A 106 21.48 1.72 -4.24
C LYS A 106 21.02 1.12 -5.58
N LYS A 107 19.98 0.28 -5.55
CA LYS A 107 19.38 -0.40 -6.69
C LYS A 107 17.90 -0.63 -6.42
N VAL A 108 17.10 -0.52 -7.47
CA VAL A 108 15.68 -0.88 -7.48
C VAL A 108 15.28 -1.20 -8.91
N THR A 109 14.48 -2.25 -9.08
CA THR A 109 13.84 -2.61 -10.34
C THR A 109 12.34 -2.45 -10.13
N ILE A 110 11.71 -1.59 -10.93
CA ILE A 110 10.27 -1.35 -10.90
C ILE A 110 9.75 -1.20 -12.33
N SER A 111 8.65 -1.89 -12.64
CA SER A 111 7.97 -1.72 -13.92
C SER A 111 7.22 -0.40 -13.95
N TYR A 112 7.22 0.26 -15.11
CA TYR A 112 6.40 1.45 -15.31
C TYR A 112 4.92 1.06 -15.21
N PRO A 113 4.13 1.61 -14.27
CA PRO A 113 2.77 1.15 -13.98
C PRO A 113 1.74 1.50 -15.08
N GLY A 114 2.17 2.02 -16.23
CA GLY A 114 1.30 2.32 -17.37
C GLY A 114 0.49 3.60 -17.23
N GLY A 115 -0.43 3.83 -18.19
CA GLY A 115 -1.40 4.91 -18.16
C GLY A 115 -2.60 4.56 -17.28
N CYS A 116 -3.24 5.56 -16.67
CA CYS A 116 -4.48 5.32 -15.92
C CYS A 116 -5.71 5.48 -16.82
N GLU A 117 -6.67 4.55 -16.73
CA GLU A 117 -7.97 4.65 -17.41
C GLU A 117 -8.74 5.93 -17.06
N SER A 118 -8.43 6.59 -15.93
CA SER A 118 -9.12 7.80 -15.49
C SER A 118 -8.89 9.05 -16.38
N LEU A 119 -8.16 8.92 -17.49
CA LEU A 119 -7.96 9.98 -18.50
C LEU A 119 -8.48 9.60 -19.91
N LEU A 120 -9.08 8.41 -20.10
CA LEU A 120 -9.58 7.95 -21.40
C LEU A 120 -11.11 7.95 -21.53
N ALA A 121 -11.85 8.32 -20.48
CA ALA A 121 -13.26 8.62 -20.58
C ALA A 121 -13.43 10.14 -20.73
N HIS A 122 -13.27 10.65 -21.95
CA HIS A 122 -13.80 11.91 -22.52
C HIS A 122 -12.91 12.41 -23.68
N PHE A 123 -12.83 11.63 -24.76
CA PHE A 123 -12.85 12.12 -26.15
C PHE A 123 -13.55 11.08 -27.01
#